data_AF-A0A928SVB4-F1
#
_entry.id   AF-A0A928SVB4-F1
#
_cell.length_a   1.000
_cell.length_b   1.000
_cell.length_c   1.000
_cell.angle_alpha   90.00
_cell.angle_beta   90.00
_cell.angle_gamma   90.00
#
_symmetry.space_group_name_H-M   'P 1'
#
loop_
_entity.id
_entity.type
_entity.pdbx_description
1 polymer ?
#
loop_
_entity_poly.entity_id
_entity_poly.type
_entity_poly.pdbx_seq_one_letter_code
_entity_poly.pdbx_strand_id
1 'polypeptide(L)'
;MAPLKTGLAPAVVRLEQPPAEQARRRAPVATARAGPEAVKAACSLIRSVIHELSKMTEPQWYWADHDGTAKSTTKAVLLTSLSLSALPPFVLVWHTGLSEWLPAYLVSDLAKSLGTEDLEPSELDPAYTEPPPPPLEWYHECFGGPPPNPLSQQSAGMSETRNMNIGASFDPHEMQTVVRHDKPLPIGAFTRVDDYLAHIRELREKR
;
A
#
# COMPACT_ATOMS: atom_id res chain seq x y z
N MET A 1 25.11 44.99 -5.15
CA MET A 1 26.51 45.46 -5.26
C MET A 1 27.24 45.17 -3.96
N ALA A 2 28.07 44.12 -3.95
CA ALA A 2 29.28 43.95 -3.13
C ALA A 2 29.78 42.50 -3.34
N PRO A 3 30.99 42.27 -3.88
CA PRO A 3 31.52 40.94 -4.13
C PRO A 3 32.48 40.54 -3.01
N LEU A 4 32.16 39.49 -2.24
CA LEU A 4 33.13 38.86 -1.34
C LEU A 4 33.78 37.68 -2.05
N LYS A 5 34.89 38.02 -2.69
CA LYS A 5 36.00 37.11 -2.99
C LYS A 5 36.57 36.60 -1.67
N THR A 6 36.53 35.29 -1.47
CA THR A 6 37.51 34.61 -0.61
C THR A 6 37.93 33.33 -1.31
N GLY A 7 39.09 33.41 -1.95
CA GLY A 7 39.79 32.24 -2.44
C GLY A 7 40.40 31.49 -1.27
N LEU A 8 40.08 30.20 -1.16
CA LEU A 8 40.88 29.26 -0.40
C LEU A 8 41.59 28.35 -1.39
N ALA A 9 42.91 28.41 -1.36
CA ALA A 9 43.80 27.64 -2.20
C ALA A 9 43.65 26.13 -1.95
N PRO A 10 43.82 25.28 -2.98
CA PRO A 10 43.93 23.84 -2.78
C PRO A 10 45.26 23.56 -2.06
N ALA A 11 45.18 23.05 -0.83
CA ALA A 11 46.31 22.46 -0.14
C ALA A 11 46.76 21.21 -0.92
N VAL A 12 47.80 21.38 -1.72
CA VAL A 12 48.54 20.27 -2.35
C VAL A 12 49.22 19.51 -1.22
N VAL A 13 48.54 18.50 -0.69
CA VAL A 13 49.13 17.49 0.19
C VAL A 13 50.06 16.65 -0.68
N ARG A 14 51.33 17.04 -0.68
CA ARG A 14 52.43 16.28 -1.27
C ARG A 14 52.59 15.00 -0.44
N LEU A 15 51.98 13.91 -0.89
CA LEU A 15 52.29 12.57 -0.41
C LEU A 15 53.76 12.28 -0.75
N GLU A 16 54.62 12.35 0.26
CA GLU A 16 55.93 11.74 0.24
C GLU A 16 55.75 10.24 0.02
N GLN A 17 56.06 9.80 -1.19
CA GLN A 17 56.11 8.40 -1.57
C GLN A 17 57.43 7.80 -1.06
N PRO A 18 57.42 6.87 -0.10
CA PRO A 18 58.65 6.29 0.43
C PRO A 18 59.36 5.41 -0.61
N PRO A 19 60.67 5.62 -0.88
CA PRO A 19 61.43 4.83 -1.83
C PRO A 19 62.02 3.60 -1.12
N ALA A 20 61.20 2.63 -0.73
CA ALA A 20 61.73 1.41 -0.09
C ALA A 20 60.88 0.13 -0.17
N GLU A 21 59.70 0.14 -0.79
CA GLU A 21 58.83 -1.06 -0.84
C GLU A 21 58.92 -1.81 -2.20
N GLN A 22 59.97 -1.58 -3.00
CA GLN A 22 60.09 -2.17 -4.34
C GLN A 22 60.85 -3.52 -4.36
N ALA A 23 61.19 -4.08 -3.19
CA ALA A 23 62.10 -5.22 -3.10
C ALA A 23 61.68 -6.33 -2.14
N ARG A 24 60.39 -6.46 -1.79
CA ARG A 24 59.91 -7.64 -1.06
C ARG A 24 58.77 -8.33 -1.77
N ARG A 25 59.19 -9.34 -2.53
CA ARG A 25 58.48 -10.61 -2.72
C ARG A 25 57.32 -10.52 -3.70
N ARG A 26 57.69 -10.58 -4.99
CA ARG A 26 56.96 -11.40 -5.96
C ARG A 26 56.97 -12.85 -5.46
N ALA A 27 56.11 -13.17 -4.49
CA ALA A 27 55.64 -14.53 -4.36
C ALA A 27 54.95 -14.87 -5.68
N PRO A 28 55.13 -16.07 -6.24
CA PRO A 28 54.32 -16.50 -7.36
C PRO A 28 52.87 -16.38 -6.91
N VAL A 29 52.10 -15.50 -7.56
CA VAL A 29 50.64 -15.55 -7.52
C VAL A 29 50.32 -16.91 -8.13
N ALA A 30 50.28 -17.92 -7.27
CA ALA A 30 49.73 -19.21 -7.59
C ALA A 30 48.25 -18.94 -7.78
N THR A 31 47.88 -18.58 -9.03
CA THR A 31 46.51 -18.59 -9.49
C THR A 31 46.08 -20.05 -9.42
N ALA A 32 45.67 -20.48 -8.23
CA ALA A 32 45.02 -21.75 -8.03
C ALA A 32 43.78 -21.69 -8.92
N ARG A 33 43.86 -22.33 -10.09
CA ARG A 33 42.71 -22.57 -10.95
C ARG A 33 41.75 -23.39 -10.11
N ALA A 34 40.81 -22.70 -9.46
CA ALA A 34 39.69 -23.33 -8.82
C ALA A 34 39.01 -24.19 -9.89
N GLY A 35 38.97 -25.50 -9.66
CA GLY A 35 38.28 -26.41 -10.56
C GLY A 35 36.80 -26.01 -10.70
N PRO A 36 36.13 -26.36 -11.80
CA PRO A 36 34.74 -25.99 -12.05
C PRO A 36 33.79 -26.36 -10.90
N GLU A 37 34.08 -27.43 -10.16
CA GLU A 37 33.33 -27.83 -8.96
C GLU A 37 33.45 -26.82 -7.80
N ALA A 38 34.62 -26.24 -7.59
CA ALA A 38 34.82 -25.22 -6.55
C ALA A 38 34.05 -23.93 -6.88
N VAL A 39 33.97 -23.57 -8.16
CA VAL A 39 33.16 -22.43 -8.63
C VAL A 39 31.67 -22.72 -8.43
N LYS A 40 31.20 -23.92 -8.75
CA LYS A 40 29.80 -24.32 -8.56
C LYS A 40 29.41 -24.32 -7.08
N ALA A 41 30.28 -24.83 -6.21
CA ALA A 41 30.08 -24.80 -4.76
C ALA A 41 30.04 -23.36 -4.21
N ALA A 42 30.95 -22.49 -4.66
CA ALA A 42 30.96 -21.08 -4.28
C ALA A 42 29.68 -20.35 -4.74
N CYS A 43 29.24 -20.56 -5.99
CA CYS A 43 27.99 -19.98 -6.49
C CYS A 43 26.76 -20.48 -5.71
N SER A 44 26.74 -21.75 -5.30
CA SER A 44 25.67 -22.30 -4.47
C SER A 44 25.61 -21.62 -3.10
N LEU A 45 26.77 -21.44 -2.45
CA LEU A 45 26.89 -20.72 -1.18
C LEU A 45 26.46 -19.26 -1.29
N ILE A 46 26.94 -18.55 -2.31
CA ILE A 46 26.55 -17.14 -2.57
C ILE A 46 25.04 -17.04 -2.76
N ARG A 47 24.43 -17.95 -3.53
CA ARG A 47 22.98 -17.97 -3.73
C ARG A 47 22.23 -18.23 -2.42
N SER A 48 22.72 -19.15 -1.59
CA SER A 48 22.12 -19.43 -0.28
C SER A 48 22.22 -18.23 0.67
N VAL A 49 23.37 -17.54 0.70
CA VAL A 49 23.57 -16.34 1.53
C VAL A 49 22.72 -15.18 1.04
N ILE A 50 22.64 -14.95 -0.28
CA ILE A 50 21.76 -13.92 -0.86
C ILE A 50 20.30 -14.23 -0.52
N HIS A 51 19.87 -15.48 -0.63
CA HIS A 51 18.51 -15.88 -0.28
C HIS A 51 18.20 -15.66 1.21
N GLU A 52 19.16 -15.92 2.09
CA GLU A 52 18.98 -15.74 3.54
C GLU A 52 19.04 -14.26 3.95
N LEU A 53 19.89 -13.46 3.32
CA LEU A 53 19.89 -12.01 3.50
C LEU A 53 18.62 -11.37 2.91
N SER A 54 18.11 -11.89 1.80
CA SER A 54 16.85 -11.44 1.21
C SER A 54 15.70 -11.70 2.19
N LYS A 55 15.63 -12.86 2.83
CA LYS A 55 14.63 -13.14 3.89
C LYS A 55 14.68 -12.17 5.06
N MET A 56 15.87 -11.65 5.41
CA MET A 56 16.00 -10.68 6.50
C MET A 56 15.60 -9.25 6.11
N THR A 57 15.39 -9.00 4.83
CA THR A 57 15.17 -7.63 4.31
C THR A 57 13.85 -7.49 3.54
N GLU A 58 13.05 -8.55 3.43
CA GLU A 58 11.73 -8.39 2.79
C GLU A 58 10.85 -7.52 3.70
N PRO A 59 10.24 -6.45 3.16
CA PRO A 59 9.31 -5.64 3.92
C PRO A 59 8.20 -6.55 4.44
N GLN A 60 7.90 -6.47 5.73
CA GLN A 60 6.89 -7.32 6.32
C GLN A 60 5.52 -6.76 5.94
N TRP A 61 4.65 -7.63 5.41
CA TRP A 61 3.31 -7.24 5.00
C TRP A 61 2.28 -7.65 6.04
N TYR A 62 1.26 -6.84 6.17
CA TYR A 62 0.14 -7.04 7.06
C TYR A 62 -1.15 -6.75 6.31
N TRP A 63 -2.20 -7.46 6.65
CA TRP A 63 -3.56 -7.15 6.24
C TRP A 63 -4.47 -7.17 7.46
N ALA A 64 -5.45 -6.28 7.49
CA ALA A 64 -6.40 -6.21 8.59
C ALA A 64 -7.68 -6.97 8.22
N ASP A 65 -8.18 -7.80 9.13
CA ASP A 65 -9.50 -8.38 9.01
C ASP A 65 -10.60 -7.35 9.34
N HIS A 66 -11.86 -7.66 9.01
CA HIS A 66 -13.01 -6.83 9.37
C HIS A 66 -13.18 -6.61 10.87
N ASP A 67 -12.69 -7.55 11.69
CA ASP A 67 -12.62 -7.44 13.15
C ASP A 67 -11.49 -6.51 13.66
N GLY A 68 -10.70 -5.91 12.76
CA GLY A 68 -9.54 -5.08 13.11
C GLY A 68 -8.30 -5.88 13.51
N THR A 69 -8.34 -7.19 13.36
CA THR A 69 -7.17 -8.04 13.65
C THR A 69 -6.18 -7.95 12.50
N ALA A 70 -4.98 -7.42 12.76
CA ALA A 70 -3.89 -7.42 11.81
C ALA A 70 -3.21 -8.79 11.74
N LYS A 71 -3.04 -9.33 10.53
CA LYS A 71 -2.37 -10.61 10.26
C LYS A 71 -1.14 -10.37 9.41
N SER A 72 0.02 -10.84 9.87
CA SER A 72 1.27 -10.78 9.12
C SER A 72 1.30 -11.81 7.99
N THR A 73 1.83 -11.43 6.83
CA THR A 73 1.94 -12.30 5.66
C THR A 73 3.10 -11.84 4.76
N THR A 74 3.31 -12.54 3.64
CA THR A 74 4.27 -12.14 2.61
C THR A 74 3.54 -11.50 1.42
N LYS A 75 4.24 -10.66 0.65
CA LYS A 75 3.70 -10.05 -0.58
C LYS A 75 3.12 -11.08 -1.54
N ALA A 76 3.82 -12.19 -1.73
CA ALA A 76 3.41 -13.27 -2.65
C ALA A 76 2.09 -13.93 -2.21
N VAL A 77 1.91 -14.16 -0.91
CA VAL A 77 0.65 -14.73 -0.37
C VAL A 77 -0.48 -13.72 -0.54
N LEU A 78 -0.26 -12.44 -0.23
CA LEU A 78 -1.25 -11.36 -0.45
C LEU A 78 -1.71 -11.29 -1.91
N LEU A 79 -0.77 -11.26 -2.85
CA LEU A 79 -1.04 -11.24 -4.29
C LEU A 79 -1.84 -12.47 -4.75
N THR A 80 -1.49 -13.66 -4.23
CA THR A 80 -2.19 -14.91 -4.54
C THR A 80 -3.62 -14.86 -3.99
N SER A 81 -3.80 -14.43 -2.73
CA SER A 81 -5.11 -14.32 -2.10
C SER A 81 -6.02 -13.30 -2.79
N LEU A 82 -5.46 -12.17 -3.23
CA LEU A 82 -6.18 -11.17 -4.02
C LEU A 82 -6.57 -11.70 -5.40
N SER A 83 -5.64 -12.33 -6.11
CA SER A 83 -5.88 -12.92 -7.45
C SER A 83 -6.93 -14.04 -7.43
N LEU A 84 -7.00 -14.80 -6.33
CA LEU A 84 -7.98 -15.88 -6.13
C LEU A 84 -9.30 -15.39 -5.52
N SER A 85 -9.48 -14.08 -5.33
CA SER A 85 -10.64 -13.48 -4.65
C SER A 85 -10.88 -14.02 -3.23
N ALA A 86 -9.85 -14.56 -2.58
CA ALA A 86 -9.90 -14.99 -1.18
C ALA A 86 -9.84 -13.80 -0.22
N LEU A 87 -9.24 -12.69 -0.66
CA LEU A 87 -9.30 -11.40 0.00
C LEU A 87 -9.98 -10.37 -0.92
N PRO A 88 -10.85 -9.50 -0.39
CA PRO A 88 -11.46 -8.44 -1.19
C PRO A 88 -10.41 -7.38 -1.58
N PRO A 89 -10.54 -6.70 -2.74
CA PRO A 89 -9.58 -5.69 -3.18
C PRO A 89 -9.55 -4.44 -2.27
N PHE A 90 -10.59 -4.19 -1.50
CA PHE A 90 -10.66 -3.10 -0.54
C PHE A 90 -10.12 -3.47 0.86
N VAL A 91 -9.57 -4.69 1.02
CA VAL A 91 -8.90 -5.08 2.27
C VAL A 91 -7.79 -4.09 2.59
N LEU A 92 -7.71 -3.69 3.84
CA LEU A 92 -6.65 -2.80 4.31
C LEU A 92 -5.35 -3.58 4.44
N VAL A 93 -4.32 -3.08 3.80
CA VAL A 93 -2.96 -3.59 3.83
C VAL A 93 -2.01 -2.54 4.38
N TRP A 94 -0.98 -3.02 5.04
CA TRP A 94 0.12 -2.21 5.52
C TRP A 94 1.42 -2.98 5.29
N HIS A 95 2.50 -2.29 5.00
CA HIS A 95 3.82 -2.90 4.95
C HIS A 95 4.85 -1.95 5.54
N THR A 96 5.99 -2.51 5.95
CA THR A 96 7.10 -1.73 6.51
C THR A 96 7.43 -0.54 5.60
N GLY A 97 7.41 0.66 6.16
CA GLY A 97 7.61 1.90 5.42
C GLY A 97 6.32 2.71 5.16
N LEU A 98 5.13 2.12 5.23
CA LEU A 98 3.89 2.87 5.07
C LEU A 98 3.51 3.62 6.35
N SER A 99 3.05 4.86 6.21
CA SER A 99 2.55 5.67 7.32
C SER A 99 1.14 5.27 7.76
N GLU A 100 0.32 4.76 6.85
CA GLU A 100 -1.09 4.46 7.08
C GLU A 100 -1.53 3.14 6.43
N TRP A 101 -2.68 2.62 6.88
CA TRP A 101 -3.32 1.48 6.23
C TRP A 101 -3.96 1.91 4.93
N LEU A 102 -3.59 1.24 3.84
CA LEU A 102 -4.12 1.53 2.52
C LEU A 102 -4.95 0.35 2.01
N PRO A 103 -6.06 0.59 1.30
CA PRO A 103 -6.75 -0.45 0.56
C PRO A 103 -5.82 -1.13 -0.44
N ALA A 104 -5.95 -2.45 -0.62
CA ALA A 104 -5.07 -3.20 -1.53
C ALA A 104 -5.11 -2.70 -2.98
N TYR A 105 -6.25 -2.18 -3.45
CA TYR A 105 -6.35 -1.56 -4.77
C TYR A 105 -5.61 -0.22 -4.91
N LEU A 106 -5.25 0.44 -3.80
CA LEU A 106 -4.49 1.70 -3.79
C LEU A 106 -2.98 1.49 -3.67
N VAL A 107 -2.53 0.33 -3.23
CA VAL A 107 -1.10 0.02 -3.12
C VAL A 107 -0.58 -0.37 -4.50
N SER A 108 0.27 0.45 -5.13
CA SER A 108 0.74 0.27 -6.51
C SER A 108 1.31 -1.14 -6.78
N ASP A 109 2.00 -1.70 -5.79
CA ASP A 109 2.57 -3.04 -5.81
C ASP A 109 1.54 -4.17 -5.95
N LEU A 110 0.33 -3.96 -5.43
CA LEU A 110 -0.79 -4.89 -5.48
C LEU A 110 -1.77 -4.53 -6.60
N ALA A 111 -1.98 -3.24 -6.85
CA ALA A 111 -2.85 -2.70 -7.90
C ALA A 111 -2.49 -3.24 -9.30
N LYS A 112 -1.19 -3.40 -9.59
CA LYS A 112 -0.69 -4.02 -10.83
C LYS A 112 -1.23 -5.43 -11.04
N SER A 113 -1.37 -6.22 -9.97
CA SER A 113 -1.92 -7.58 -10.06
C SER A 113 -3.43 -7.60 -10.25
N LEU A 114 -4.12 -6.54 -9.81
CA LEU A 114 -5.56 -6.34 -9.95
C LEU A 114 -5.95 -5.70 -11.30
N GLY A 115 -4.98 -5.40 -12.17
CA GLY A 115 -5.22 -4.74 -13.45
C GLY A 115 -5.65 -3.28 -13.32
N THR A 116 -5.35 -2.63 -12.19
CA THR A 116 -5.62 -1.21 -11.98
C THR A 116 -4.43 -0.40 -12.51
N GLU A 117 -4.70 0.73 -13.17
CA GLU A 117 -3.63 1.57 -13.76
C GLU A 117 -2.65 2.08 -12.69
N ASP A 118 -1.39 2.31 -13.11
CA ASP A 118 -0.26 2.64 -12.23
C ASP A 118 -0.60 3.87 -11.37
N LEU A 119 -0.82 3.64 -10.08
CA LEU A 119 -0.97 4.68 -9.08
C LEU A 119 0.41 5.17 -8.64
N GLU A 120 0.53 6.47 -8.38
CA GLU A 120 1.74 7.07 -7.81
C GLU A 120 2.23 6.24 -6.62
N PRO A 121 3.54 5.90 -6.58
CA PRO A 121 4.09 5.09 -5.51
C PRO A 121 3.88 5.79 -4.17
N SER A 122 3.28 5.09 -3.21
CA SER A 122 3.14 5.61 -1.84
C SER A 122 4.50 5.94 -1.27
N GLU A 123 4.63 7.11 -0.64
CA GLU A 123 5.87 7.54 0.00
C GLU A 123 6.18 6.62 1.18
N LEU A 124 7.35 5.96 1.12
CA LEU A 124 7.80 5.03 2.14
C LEU A 124 8.74 5.72 3.11
N ASP A 125 8.34 5.84 4.36
CA ASP A 125 9.16 6.34 5.44
C ASP A 125 9.67 5.15 6.30
N PRO A 126 10.99 4.87 6.29
CA PRO A 126 11.57 3.74 7.02
C PRO A 126 11.41 3.84 8.54
N ALA A 127 10.96 4.98 9.09
CA ALA A 127 10.65 5.11 10.50
C ALA A 127 9.46 4.24 10.95
N TYR A 128 8.59 3.82 10.02
CA TYR A 128 7.42 3.00 10.34
C TYR A 128 7.74 1.50 10.25
N THR A 129 8.18 0.94 11.37
CA THR A 129 8.48 -0.49 11.52
C THR A 129 7.31 -1.34 11.99
N GLU A 130 6.33 -0.74 12.69
CA GLU A 130 5.15 -1.45 13.20
C GLU A 130 3.86 -0.84 12.61
N PRO A 131 2.86 -1.68 12.28
CA PRO A 131 1.59 -1.20 11.77
C PRO A 131 0.82 -0.44 12.86
N PRO A 132 0.22 0.73 12.54
CA PRO A 132 -0.73 1.37 13.44
C PRO A 132 -1.99 0.49 13.61
N PRO A 133 -2.90 0.79 14.56
CA PRO A 133 -4.21 0.14 14.60
C PRO A 133 -4.99 0.37 13.30
N PRO A 134 -5.63 -0.66 12.71
CA PRO A 134 -6.37 -0.49 11.46
C PRO A 134 -7.62 0.36 11.65
N PRO A 135 -7.93 1.28 10.71
CA PRO A 135 -9.13 2.11 10.76
C PRO A 135 -10.38 1.27 10.47
N LEU A 136 -11.00 0.75 11.52
CA LEU A 136 -12.22 -0.09 11.46
C LEU A 136 -13.39 0.59 10.74
N GLU A 137 -13.47 1.92 10.78
CA GLU A 137 -14.51 2.71 10.13
C GLU A 137 -14.56 2.46 8.61
N TRP A 138 -13.40 2.18 7.99
CA TRP A 138 -13.31 1.84 6.57
C TRP A 138 -14.16 0.61 6.20
N TYR A 139 -14.17 -0.40 7.07
CA TYR A 139 -14.95 -1.61 6.84
C TYR A 139 -16.45 -1.38 6.98
N HIS A 140 -16.86 -0.48 7.89
CA HIS A 140 -18.26 -0.09 8.02
C HIS A 140 -18.77 0.65 6.78
N GLU A 141 -17.94 1.46 6.13
CA GLU A 141 -18.29 2.15 4.89
C GLU A 141 -18.37 1.19 3.70
N CYS A 142 -17.42 0.27 3.58
CA CYS A 142 -17.34 -0.65 2.44
C CYS A 142 -18.41 -1.75 2.47
N PHE A 143 -18.62 -2.37 3.63
CA PHE A 143 -19.59 -3.46 3.78
C PHE A 143 -21.02 -2.99 4.02
N GLY A 144 -21.22 -1.68 4.21
CA GLY A 144 -22.45 -1.13 4.74
C GLY A 144 -22.57 -1.55 6.20
N GLY A 145 -22.40 -0.61 7.11
CA GLY A 145 -22.61 -0.86 8.54
C GLY A 145 -23.98 -1.54 8.75
N PRO A 146 -24.14 -2.31 9.84
CA PRO A 146 -25.46 -2.85 10.19
C PRO A 146 -26.46 -1.70 10.09
N PRO A 147 -27.61 -1.90 9.39
CA PRO A 147 -28.55 -0.83 9.16
C PRO A 147 -28.82 -0.15 10.50
N PRO A 148 -28.76 1.19 10.57
CA PRO A 148 -28.93 1.89 11.84
C PRO A 148 -30.20 1.35 12.48
N ASN A 149 -30.05 0.74 13.66
CA ASN A 149 -31.13 0.05 14.33
C ASN A 149 -32.31 1.04 14.37
N PRO A 150 -33.49 0.73 13.81
CA PRO A 150 -34.59 1.69 13.71
C PRO A 150 -35.00 2.23 15.09
N LEU A 151 -34.69 1.50 16.16
CA LEU A 151 -34.82 1.94 17.55
C LEU A 151 -33.88 3.09 17.96
N SER A 152 -32.68 3.18 17.40
CA SER A 152 -31.74 4.28 17.70
C SER A 152 -32.11 5.59 17.00
N GLN A 153 -32.91 5.55 15.92
CA GLN A 153 -33.45 6.77 15.30
C GLN A 153 -34.66 7.35 16.04
N GLN A 154 -35.40 6.56 16.82
CA GLN A 154 -36.55 7.06 17.59
C GLN A 154 -36.16 8.03 18.71
N SER A 155 -34.92 7.97 19.21
CA SER A 155 -34.47 8.80 20.33
C SER A 155 -34.05 10.22 19.93
N ALA A 156 -33.82 10.50 18.64
CA ALA A 156 -33.34 11.80 18.16
C ALA A 156 -34.46 12.68 17.56
N GLY A 157 -35.70 12.19 17.49
CA GLY A 157 -36.80 12.84 16.77
C GLY A 157 -37.90 13.49 17.62
N MET A 158 -37.79 13.56 18.95
CA MET A 158 -38.88 14.10 19.81
C MET A 158 -38.70 15.58 20.18
N SER A 159 -38.32 16.45 19.25
CA SER A 159 -38.31 17.90 19.50
C SER A 159 -38.59 18.76 18.26
N GLU A 160 -39.60 18.44 17.44
CA GLU A 160 -40.23 19.50 16.63
C GLU A 160 -41.71 19.20 16.35
N THR A 161 -42.57 19.54 17.31
CA THR A 161 -44.01 19.68 17.10
C THR A 161 -44.29 20.91 16.24
N ARG A 162 -44.09 20.79 14.92
CA ARG A 162 -44.62 21.75 13.95
C ARG A 162 -45.79 21.16 13.16
N ASN A 163 -46.95 21.41 13.74
CA ASN A 163 -48.27 21.51 13.15
C ASN A 163 -48.25 21.73 11.62
N MET A 164 -48.58 20.70 10.83
CA MET A 164 -48.95 20.87 9.42
C MET A 164 -50.20 20.06 9.07
N ASN A 165 -51.28 20.83 8.99
CA ASN A 165 -52.40 20.76 8.05
C ASN A 165 -52.45 19.55 7.10
N ILE A 166 -53.33 18.60 7.41
CA ILE A 166 -53.68 17.44 6.56
C ILE A 166 -54.70 17.92 5.53
N GLY A 167 -54.28 18.03 4.28
CA GLY A 167 -55.15 18.46 3.19
C GLY A 167 -54.47 18.42 1.83
N ALA A 168 -53.86 17.28 1.46
CA ALA A 168 -53.46 17.03 0.09
C ALA A 168 -53.67 15.55 -0.25
N SER A 169 -54.51 15.34 -1.25
CA SER A 169 -54.85 14.07 -1.88
C SER A 169 -53.57 13.37 -2.36
N PHE A 170 -53.40 12.11 -1.94
CA PHE A 170 -52.31 11.26 -2.40
C PHE A 170 -52.68 10.65 -3.76
N ASP A 171 -51.88 10.97 -4.78
CA ASP A 171 -51.93 10.35 -6.10
C ASP A 171 -50.98 9.12 -6.10
N PRO A 172 -51.46 7.88 -6.32
CA PRO A 172 -50.67 6.67 -6.08
C PRO A 172 -49.69 6.27 -7.21
N HIS A 173 -49.42 7.13 -8.19
CA HIS A 173 -48.63 6.76 -9.38
C HIS A 173 -47.22 7.35 -9.51
N GLU A 174 -46.70 8.08 -8.51
CA GLU A 174 -45.41 8.78 -8.64
C GLU A 174 -44.43 8.47 -7.50
N MET A 175 -44.04 7.19 -7.38
CA MET A 175 -42.79 6.83 -6.71
C MET A 175 -41.76 6.34 -7.75
N GLN A 176 -41.37 7.24 -8.65
CA GLN A 176 -40.03 7.13 -9.24
C GLN A 176 -39.06 7.67 -8.20
N THR A 177 -38.38 6.78 -7.51
CA THR A 177 -37.19 7.12 -6.74
C THR A 177 -36.16 7.66 -7.73
N VAL A 178 -36.09 8.99 -7.85
CA VAL A 178 -34.99 9.67 -8.54
C VAL A 178 -33.73 9.42 -7.71
N VAL A 179 -33.09 8.28 -7.97
CA VAL A 179 -31.75 7.96 -7.46
C VAL A 179 -30.84 9.03 -8.04
N ARG A 180 -30.40 9.97 -7.20
CA ARG A 180 -29.42 10.98 -7.60
C ARG A 180 -28.11 10.25 -7.92
N HIS A 181 -27.81 10.13 -9.22
CA HIS A 181 -26.62 9.47 -9.74
C HIS A 181 -25.30 10.22 -9.44
N ASP A 182 -25.34 11.35 -8.74
CA ASP A 182 -24.16 12.15 -8.41
C ASP A 182 -23.35 11.64 -7.21
N LYS A 183 -23.86 10.63 -6.48
CA LYS A 183 -23.15 10.04 -5.34
C LYS A 183 -22.70 8.63 -5.66
N PRO A 184 -21.42 8.28 -5.40
CA PRO A 184 -20.95 6.91 -5.56
C PRO A 184 -21.80 5.98 -4.69
N LEU A 185 -22.34 4.93 -5.30
CA LEU A 185 -23.06 3.90 -4.58
C LEU A 185 -22.10 3.22 -3.58
N PRO A 186 -22.58 2.80 -2.40
CA PRO A 186 -21.75 2.08 -1.44
C PRO A 186 -21.17 0.82 -2.09
N ILE A 187 -19.93 0.46 -1.75
CA ILE A 187 -19.23 -0.71 -2.32
C ILE A 187 -20.05 -2.00 -2.20
N GLY A 188 -20.79 -2.17 -1.10
CA GLY A 188 -21.71 -3.29 -0.91
C GLY A 188 -22.87 -3.40 -1.90
N ALA A 189 -23.15 -2.37 -2.72
CA ALA A 189 -24.14 -2.45 -3.79
C ALA A 189 -23.61 -3.22 -5.03
N PHE A 190 -22.30 -3.47 -5.10
CA PHE A 190 -21.66 -4.14 -6.23
C PHE A 190 -21.29 -5.57 -5.86
N THR A 191 -21.84 -6.53 -6.60
CA THR A 191 -21.52 -7.95 -6.43
C THR A 191 -20.18 -8.33 -7.09
N ARG A 192 -19.66 -7.47 -7.98
CA ARG A 192 -18.39 -7.63 -8.67
C ARG A 192 -17.56 -6.36 -8.61
N VAL A 193 -16.25 -6.54 -8.47
CA VAL A 193 -15.25 -5.47 -8.46
C VAL A 193 -15.28 -4.69 -9.78
N ASP A 194 -15.47 -5.39 -10.90
CA ASP A 194 -15.59 -4.77 -12.22
C ASP A 194 -16.76 -3.78 -12.30
N ASP A 195 -17.88 -4.06 -11.63
CA ASP A 195 -19.05 -3.19 -11.63
C ASP A 195 -18.78 -1.90 -10.83
N TYR A 196 -18.09 -2.03 -9.69
CA TYR A 196 -17.66 -0.87 -8.90
C TYR A 196 -16.62 -0.03 -9.66
N LEU A 197 -15.63 -0.67 -10.28
CA LEU A 197 -14.62 0.02 -11.08
C LEU A 197 -15.21 0.67 -12.35
N ALA A 198 -16.23 0.05 -12.95
CA ALA A 198 -16.99 0.66 -14.05
C ALA A 198 -17.78 1.88 -13.57
N HIS A 199 -18.41 1.79 -12.39
CA HIS A 199 -19.12 2.92 -11.79
C HIS A 199 -18.20 4.10 -11.45
N ILE A 200 -17.01 3.84 -10.88
CA ILE A 200 -15.99 4.86 -10.62
C ILE A 200 -15.53 5.54 -11.91
N ARG A 201 -15.35 4.78 -13.00
CA ARG A 201 -15.01 5.32 -14.33
C ARG A 201 -16.12 6.22 -14.86
N GLU A 202 -17.38 5.78 -14.78
CA GLU A 202 -18.54 6.56 -15.22
C GLU A 202 -18.66 7.91 -14.47
N LEU A 203 -18.40 7.90 -13.15
CA LEU A 203 -18.43 9.13 -12.34
C LEU A 203 -17.33 10.14 -12.72
N ARG A 204 -16.18 9.66 -13.21
CA ARG A 204 -15.08 10.54 -13.64
C ARG A 204 -15.36 11.18 -15.01
N GLU A 205 -16.04 10.48 -15.91
CA GLU A 205 -16.35 10.96 -17.26
C GLU A 205 -17.49 12.00 -17.27
N LYS A 206 -18.32 12.01 -16.22
CA LYS A 206 -19.42 12.96 -16.04
C LYS A 206 -19.02 14.29 -15.38
N ARG A 207 -17.75 14.49 -15.03
CA ARG A 207 -17.20 15.76 -14.50
C ARG A 207 -16.52 16.57 -15.59
#